data_AF-A0A0Q9PDP8-F1
#
_entry.id   AF-A0A0Q9PDP8-F1
#
_cell.length_a   1.000
_cell.length_b   1.000
_cell.length_c   1.000
_cell.angle_alpha   90.00
_cell.angle_beta   90.00
_cell.angle_gamma   90.00
#
_symmetry.space_group_name_H-M   'P 1'
#
loop_
_entity.id
_entity.type
_entity.pdbx_description
1 polymer ?
#
loop_
_entity_poly.entity_id
_entity_poly.type
_entity_poly.pdbx_seq_one_letter_code
_entity_poly.pdbx_strand_id
1 'polypeptide(L)'
;MSYSGEHPPTRVMHLEGSPPALALDEALQAHLTLALQRASAYLLGKQSPQGGFCFYRGYYLEELNPADTWHGLAVLRNLLHAELPQWKRHAEFVVSQTVEPQPFALYCRMRSLYALDTIHRPSPAGRSGAWIRSRAAHLPYPDRSGRTTAA
;
A
#
# COMPACT_ATOMS: atom_id res chain seq x y z
N MET A 1 -30.60 -20.66 41.62
CA MET A 1 -31.21 -20.56 40.27
C MET A 1 -30.08 -20.74 39.27
N SER A 2 -29.94 -21.95 38.74
CA SER A 2 -28.85 -22.33 37.85
C SER A 2 -29.35 -22.28 36.41
N TYR A 3 -28.79 -21.37 35.61
CA TYR A 3 -29.18 -21.17 34.21
C TYR A 3 -28.36 -22.15 33.35
N SER A 4 -28.99 -23.26 32.94
CA SER A 4 -28.40 -24.23 32.01
C SER A 4 -28.66 -23.74 30.58
N GLY A 5 -27.77 -22.88 30.07
CA GLY A 5 -27.85 -22.32 28.73
C GLY A 5 -27.29 -23.28 27.69
N GLU A 6 -28.13 -24.12 27.10
CA GLU A 6 -27.78 -24.88 25.89
C GLU A 6 -27.75 -23.91 24.70
N HIS A 7 -26.56 -23.62 24.17
CA HIS A 7 -26.41 -22.89 22.93
C HIS A 7 -26.79 -23.79 21.75
N PRO A 8 -27.70 -23.37 20.85
CA PRO A 8 -27.99 -24.14 19.65
C PRO A 8 -26.76 -24.19 18.75
N PRO A 9 -26.50 -25.33 18.06
CA PRO A 9 -25.36 -25.47 17.17
C PRO A 9 -25.45 -24.44 16.04
N THR A 10 -24.39 -23.64 15.89
CA THR A 10 -24.21 -22.72 14.78
C THR A 10 -24.23 -23.52 13.49
N ARG A 11 -25.31 -23.41 12.72
CA ARG A 11 -25.44 -24.00 11.39
C ARG A 11 -24.43 -23.32 10.48
N VAL A 12 -23.28 -23.96 10.27
CA VAL A 12 -22.31 -23.56 9.25
C VAL A 12 -23.01 -23.73 7.91
N MET A 13 -23.50 -22.63 7.35
CA MET A 13 -24.01 -22.61 5.99
C MET A 13 -22.81 -22.79 5.06
N HIS A 14 -22.55 -24.04 4.67
CA HIS A 14 -21.72 -24.35 3.53
C HIS A 14 -22.38 -23.73 2.30
N LEU A 15 -21.88 -22.56 1.88
CA LEU A 15 -22.17 -22.00 0.56
C LEU A 15 -21.43 -22.87 -0.46
N GLU A 16 -21.96 -24.06 -0.74
CA GLU A 16 -21.54 -24.87 -1.87
C GLU A 16 -22.03 -24.19 -3.15
N GLY A 17 -21.10 -23.56 -3.84
CA GLY A 17 -21.35 -22.87 -5.10
C GLY A 17 -20.45 -21.66 -5.21
N SER A 18 -19.17 -21.88 -5.50
CA SER A 18 -18.34 -20.80 -6.04
C SER A 18 -19.05 -20.34 -7.33
N PRO A 19 -19.44 -19.05 -7.43
CA PRO A 19 -20.15 -18.58 -8.61
C PRO A 19 -19.30 -18.90 -9.84
N PRO A 20 -19.91 -19.34 -10.96
CA PRO A 20 -19.17 -19.58 -12.18
C PRO A 20 -18.42 -18.30 -12.52
N ALA A 21 -17.10 -18.40 -12.73
CA ALA A 21 -16.31 -17.28 -13.19
C ALA A 21 -16.97 -16.77 -14.48
N LEU A 22 -17.56 -15.57 -14.41
CA LEU A 22 -18.20 -14.95 -15.55
C LEU A 22 -17.14 -14.81 -16.63
N ALA A 23 -17.26 -15.61 -17.69
CA ALA A 23 -16.37 -15.53 -18.83
C ALA A 23 -16.53 -14.12 -19.42
N LEU A 24 -15.48 -13.32 -19.34
CA LEU A 24 -15.44 -12.01 -19.98
C LEU A 24 -15.41 -12.24 -21.48
N ASP A 25 -16.23 -11.49 -22.21
CA ASP A 25 -16.16 -11.41 -23.67
C ASP A 25 -14.72 -11.04 -24.09
N GLU A 26 -14.20 -11.65 -25.17
CA GLU A 26 -12.86 -11.41 -25.69
C GLU A 26 -12.63 -9.92 -25.97
N ALA A 27 -13.66 -9.23 -26.47
CA ALA A 27 -13.58 -7.79 -26.70
C ALA A 27 -13.38 -7.03 -25.38
N LEU A 28 -14.14 -7.36 -24.33
CA LEU A 28 -13.99 -6.73 -23.01
C LEU A 28 -12.61 -7.01 -22.41
N GLN A 29 -12.12 -8.25 -22.53
CA GLN A 29 -10.79 -8.64 -22.07
C GLN A 29 -9.68 -7.83 -22.75
N ALA A 30 -9.79 -7.60 -24.06
CA ALA A 30 -8.84 -6.77 -24.82
C ALA A 30 -8.85 -5.31 -24.36
N HIS A 31 -10.04 -4.73 -24.14
CA HIS A 31 -10.17 -3.36 -23.64
C HIS A 31 -9.59 -3.20 -22.23
N LEU A 32 -9.86 -4.15 -21.32
CA LEU A 32 -9.30 -4.16 -19.97
C LEU A 32 -7.77 -4.23 -20.00
N THR A 33 -7.22 -5.10 -20.84
CA THR A 33 -5.77 -5.25 -21.01
C THR A 33 -5.14 -3.93 -21.46
N LEU A 34 -5.71 -3.27 -22.48
CA LEU A 34 -5.23 -1.98 -22.97
C LEU A 34 -5.35 -0.87 -21.90
N ALA A 35 -6.45 -0.85 -21.15
CA ALA A 35 -6.67 0.12 -20.08
C ALA A 35 -5.63 -0.04 -18.95
N LEU A 36 -5.34 -1.27 -18.54
CA LEU A 36 -4.33 -1.57 -17.51
C LEU A 36 -2.92 -1.21 -17.97
N GLN A 37 -2.58 -1.49 -19.24
CA GLN A 37 -1.29 -1.09 -19.82
C GLN A 37 -1.13 0.44 -19.81
N ARG A 38 -2.16 1.18 -20.21
CA ARG A 38 -2.15 2.66 -20.19
C ARG A 38 -2.06 3.21 -18.77
N ALA A 39 -2.79 2.64 -17.82
CA ALA A 39 -2.72 3.01 -16.41
C ALA A 39 -1.31 2.78 -15.84
N SER A 40 -0.69 1.64 -16.16
CA SER A 40 0.69 1.35 -15.77
C SER A 40 1.67 2.36 -16.34
N ALA A 41 1.60 2.64 -17.65
CA ALA A 41 2.47 3.62 -18.29
C ALA A 41 2.31 5.02 -17.69
N TYR A 42 1.06 5.45 -17.45
CA TYR A 42 0.76 6.71 -16.79
C TYR A 42 1.39 6.78 -15.40
N LEU A 43 1.14 5.78 -14.53
CA LEU A 43 1.65 5.76 -13.17
C LEU A 43 3.17 5.74 -13.11
N LEU A 44 3.81 4.91 -13.95
CA LEU A 44 5.26 4.85 -14.00
C LEU A 44 5.87 6.20 -14.43
N GLY A 45 5.18 6.96 -15.29
CA GLY A 45 5.58 8.32 -15.68
C GLY A 45 5.42 9.38 -14.57
N LYS A 46 4.61 9.10 -13.53
CA LYS A 46 4.43 9.98 -12.37
C LYS A 46 5.47 9.78 -11.27
N GLN A 47 6.40 8.84 -11.44
CA GLN A 47 7.53 8.68 -10.52
C GLN A 47 8.50 9.86 -10.64
N SER A 48 8.98 10.37 -9.51
CA SER A 48 10.10 11.31 -9.50
C SER A 48 11.43 10.57 -9.48
N PRO A 49 12.48 11.09 -10.15
CA PRO A 49 13.84 10.59 -10.02
C PRO A 49 14.36 10.55 -8.57
N GLN A 50 13.80 11.39 -7.68
CA GLN A 50 14.16 11.46 -6.25
C GLN A 50 13.38 10.44 -5.39
N GLY A 51 12.50 9.63 -6.01
CA GLY A 51 11.56 8.76 -5.31
C GLY A 51 10.21 9.45 -5.07
N GLY A 52 9.21 8.64 -4.73
CA GLY A 52 7.83 9.10 -4.59
C GLY A 52 7.11 9.28 -5.93
N PHE A 53 5.84 9.68 -5.82
CA PHE A 53 4.96 9.99 -6.95
C PHE A 53 4.49 11.44 -6.88
N CYS A 54 4.29 12.05 -8.04
CA CYS A 54 3.69 13.36 -8.20
C CYS A 54 2.65 13.28 -9.32
N PHE A 55 1.36 13.33 -9.00
CA PHE A 55 0.32 13.22 -10.02
C PHE A 55 0.18 14.47 -10.88
N TYR A 56 0.54 15.64 -10.35
CA TYR A 56 0.50 16.93 -11.06
C TYR A 56 1.78 17.28 -11.80
N ARG A 57 2.62 16.29 -12.12
CA ARG A 57 3.86 16.49 -12.88
C ARG A 57 3.61 17.19 -14.22
N GLY A 58 4.02 18.46 -14.31
CA GLY A 58 3.89 19.36 -15.45
C GLY A 58 5.00 20.42 -15.48
N TYR A 59 4.92 21.40 -16.38
CA TYR A 59 5.92 22.47 -16.48
C TYR A 59 6.02 23.24 -15.14
N TYR A 60 7.08 22.98 -14.38
CA TYR A 60 7.47 23.63 -13.12
C TYR A 60 6.69 23.27 -11.85
N LEU A 61 5.83 22.24 -11.86
CA LEU A 61 5.16 21.76 -10.66
C LEU A 61 5.47 20.28 -10.41
N GLU A 62 6.53 20.02 -9.64
CA GLU A 62 6.88 18.70 -9.14
C GLU A 62 6.79 18.71 -7.61
N GLU A 63 5.57 18.75 -7.09
CA GLU A 63 5.34 18.62 -5.65
C GLU A 63 5.17 17.15 -5.29
N LEU A 64 6.24 16.55 -4.79
CA LEU A 64 6.22 15.23 -4.21
C LEU A 64 5.44 15.26 -2.90
N ASN A 65 4.43 14.41 -2.76
CA ASN A 65 3.69 14.29 -1.51
C ASN A 65 3.50 12.81 -1.08
N PRO A 66 3.39 12.55 0.23
CA PRO A 66 3.22 11.20 0.75
C PRO A 66 1.94 10.49 0.29
N ALA A 67 0.87 11.25 0.03
CA ALA A 67 -0.44 10.70 -0.34
C ALA A 67 -0.41 10.12 -1.76
N ASP A 68 0.06 10.89 -2.74
CA ASP A 68 0.28 10.45 -4.12
C ASP A 68 1.21 9.24 -4.16
N THR A 69 2.25 9.27 -3.32
CA THR A 69 3.20 8.14 -3.20
C THR A 69 2.50 6.89 -2.71
N TRP A 70 1.68 6.97 -1.66
CA TRP A 70 0.89 5.84 -1.20
C TRP A 70 -0.06 5.33 -2.29
N HIS A 71 -0.81 6.22 -2.95
CA HIS A 71 -1.76 5.82 -3.97
C HIS A 71 -1.10 5.17 -5.18
N GLY A 72 0.03 5.72 -5.66
CA GLY A 72 0.82 5.13 -6.74
C GLY A 72 1.30 3.72 -6.39
N LEU A 73 1.86 3.54 -5.19
CA LEU A 73 2.31 2.25 -4.70
C LEU A 73 1.16 1.24 -4.52
N ALA A 74 0.01 1.71 -4.03
CA ALA A 74 -1.16 0.86 -3.83
C ALA A 74 -1.72 0.34 -5.17
N VAL A 75 -1.76 1.16 -6.21
CA VAL A 75 -2.21 0.73 -7.55
C VAL A 75 -1.21 -0.25 -8.16
N LEU A 76 0.10 0.05 -8.10
CA LEU A 76 1.13 -0.86 -8.61
C LEU A 76 1.07 -2.22 -7.94
N ARG A 77 0.93 -2.24 -6.61
CA ARG A 77 0.86 -3.49 -5.83
C ARG A 77 -0.42 -4.28 -6.06
N ASN A 78 -1.58 -3.63 -5.92
CA ASN A 78 -2.85 -4.33 -5.73
C ASN A 78 -3.64 -4.51 -7.03
N LEU A 79 -3.41 -3.66 -8.04
CA LEU A 79 -4.18 -3.68 -9.29
C LEU A 79 -3.32 -4.11 -10.47
N LEU A 80 -2.10 -3.58 -10.57
CA LEU A 80 -1.24 -3.84 -11.72
C LEU A 80 -0.28 -5.01 -11.50
N HIS A 81 -0.04 -5.40 -10.25
CA HIS A 81 0.98 -6.38 -9.85
C HIS A 81 2.33 -6.12 -10.54
N ALA A 82 2.66 -4.84 -10.71
CA ALA A 82 3.82 -4.40 -11.47
C ALA A 82 5.04 -4.21 -10.57
N GLU A 83 6.22 -4.44 -11.14
CA GLU A 83 7.47 -4.09 -10.46
C GLU A 83 7.60 -2.57 -10.31
N LEU A 84 8.27 -2.14 -9.25
CA LEU A 84 8.59 -0.75 -9.01
C LEU A 84 10.08 -0.49 -9.28
N PRO A 85 10.42 0.18 -10.39
CA PRO A 85 11.78 0.62 -10.65
C PRO A 85 12.29 1.51 -9.52
N GLN A 86 13.58 1.40 -9.19
CA GLN A 86 14.24 2.26 -8.20
C GLN A 86 13.54 2.29 -6.82
N TRP A 87 12.90 1.19 -6.40
CA TRP A 87 12.13 1.10 -5.14
C TRP A 87 12.87 1.65 -3.91
N LYS A 88 14.21 1.55 -3.86
CA LYS A 88 15.03 2.12 -2.77
C LYS A 88 14.87 3.63 -2.65
N ARG A 89 14.81 4.36 -3.76
CA ARG A 89 14.60 5.82 -3.76
C ARG A 89 13.22 6.18 -3.24
N HIS A 90 12.20 5.40 -3.60
CA HIS A 90 10.85 5.55 -3.02
C HIS A 90 10.85 5.31 -1.51
N ALA A 91 11.58 4.29 -1.04
CA ALA A 91 11.75 4.04 0.39
C ALA A 91 12.48 5.17 1.12
N GLU A 92 13.54 5.71 0.52
CA GLU A 92 14.29 6.86 1.05
C GLU A 92 13.39 8.10 1.14
N PHE A 93 12.65 8.41 0.07
CA PHE A 93 11.66 9.49 0.07
C PHE A 93 10.64 9.33 1.20
N VAL A 94 10.00 8.16 1.34
CA VAL A 94 8.97 7.93 2.37
C VAL A 94 9.54 8.05 3.79
N VAL A 95 10.79 7.61 3.99
CA VAL A 95 11.48 7.72 5.30
C VAL A 95 11.88 9.16 5.60
N SER A 96 12.22 9.96 4.59
CA SER A 96 12.62 11.36 4.78
C SER A 96 11.45 12.31 5.06
N GLN A 97 10.20 11.89 4.80
CA GLN A 97 9.03 12.73 5.07
C GLN A 97 8.86 12.97 6.57
N THR A 98 8.57 14.21 6.95
CA THR A 98 8.19 14.53 8.33
C THR A 98 6.88 13.83 8.69
N VAL A 99 6.80 13.25 9.90
CA VAL A 99 5.52 12.76 10.43
C VAL A 99 4.76 13.98 10.95
N GLU A 100 3.90 14.55 10.11
CA GLU A 100 2.97 15.58 10.57
C GLU A 100 2.02 15.01 11.63
N PRO A 101 1.53 15.84 12.57
CA PRO A 101 0.56 15.43 13.59
C PRO A 101 -0.86 15.20 13.01
N GLN A 102 -0.94 14.74 11.76
CA GLN A 102 -2.18 14.38 11.09
C GLN A 102 -2.22 12.85 10.91
N PRO A 103 -3.25 12.16 11.43
CA PRO A 103 -3.37 10.70 11.28
C PRO A 103 -3.25 10.20 9.84
N PHE A 104 -3.71 11.01 8.87
CA PHE A 104 -3.64 10.69 7.46
C PHE A 104 -2.19 10.64 6.93
N ALA A 105 -1.32 11.56 7.35
CA ALA A 105 0.09 11.54 6.97
C ALA A 105 0.81 10.29 7.47
N LEU A 106 0.56 9.91 8.73
CA LEU A 106 1.08 8.67 9.31
C LEU A 106 0.57 7.43 8.55
N TYR A 107 -0.72 7.40 8.21
CA TYR A 107 -1.32 6.33 7.42
C TYR A 107 -0.61 6.18 6.07
N CYS A 108 -0.48 7.26 5.30
CA CYS A 108 0.18 7.24 3.99
C CYS A 108 1.62 6.76 4.09
N ARG A 109 2.38 7.21 5.09
CA ARG A 109 3.75 6.77 5.33
C ARG A 109 3.84 5.28 5.63
N MET A 110 3.08 4.80 6.62
CA MET A 110 3.12 3.40 7.05
C MET A 110 2.68 2.44 5.95
N ARG A 111 1.64 2.82 5.21
CA ARG A 111 1.11 2.02 4.10
C ARG A 111 2.05 2.01 2.91
N SER A 112 2.74 3.10 2.62
CA SER A 112 3.79 3.15 1.60
C SER A 112 4.95 2.21 1.94
N LEU A 113 5.45 2.24 3.17
CA LEU A 113 6.53 1.33 3.62
C LEU A 113 6.11 -0.14 3.50
N TYR A 114 4.87 -0.45 3.88
CA TYR A 114 4.31 -1.79 3.73
C TYR A 114 4.22 -2.21 2.26
N ALA A 115 3.71 -1.35 1.39
CA ALA A 115 3.62 -1.65 -0.04
C ALA A 115 5.01 -1.88 -0.65
N LEU A 116 5.98 -1.01 -0.36
CA LEU A 116 7.36 -1.13 -0.83
C LEU A 116 8.01 -2.44 -0.42
N ASP A 117 7.85 -2.85 0.83
CA ASP A 117 8.40 -4.12 1.29
C ASP A 117 7.76 -5.31 0.55
N THR A 118 6.44 -5.31 0.35
CA THR A 118 5.76 -6.40 -0.36
C THR A 118 6.03 -6.42 -1.87
N ILE A 119 6.23 -5.26 -2.50
CA ILE A 119 6.61 -5.18 -3.92
C ILE A 119 8.04 -5.69 -4.11
N HIS A 120 8.96 -5.34 -3.21
CA HIS A 120 10.36 -5.75 -3.32
C HIS A 120 10.60 -7.22 -2.90
N ARG A 121 9.82 -7.71 -1.94
CA ARG A 121 9.85 -9.10 -1.48
C ARG A 121 8.46 -9.71 -1.62
N PRO A 122 8.09 -10.18 -2.83
CA PRO A 122 6.91 -11.00 -3.00
C PRO A 122 7.17 -12.38 -2.37
N SER A 123 7.21 -12.44 -1.03
CA SER A 123 7.29 -13.69 -0.27
C SER A 123 5.87 -14.15 0.03
N PRO A 124 5.49 -15.41 -0.25
CA PRO A 124 4.15 -15.92 0.04
C PRO A 124 3.81 -15.93 1.54
N ALA A 125 4.81 -15.83 2.42
CA ALA A 125 4.61 -15.73 3.86
C ALA A 125 5.77 -14.98 4.53
N GLY A 126 5.43 -14.01 5.39
CA GLY A 126 6.12 -13.83 6.69
C GLY A 126 7.39 -12.99 6.84
N ARG A 127 7.89 -12.23 5.85
CA ARG A 127 9.15 -11.45 6.01
C ARG A 127 9.06 -9.93 5.90
N SER A 128 7.86 -9.38 5.87
CA SER A 128 7.64 -7.95 5.65
C SER A 128 7.81 -7.05 6.87
N GLY A 129 7.77 -7.63 8.07
CA GLY A 129 7.89 -6.86 9.30
C GLY A 129 9.31 -6.42 9.67
N ALA A 130 10.35 -7.15 9.27
CA ALA A 130 11.70 -6.93 9.79
C ALA A 130 12.35 -5.62 9.28
N TRP A 131 12.19 -5.32 7.98
CA TRP A 131 12.74 -4.12 7.37
C TRP A 131 11.97 -2.86 7.79
N ILE A 132 10.63 -2.95 7.86
CA ILE A 132 9.78 -1.87 8.39
C ILE A 132 10.16 -1.56 9.84
N ARG A 133 10.31 -2.59 10.70
CA ARG A 133 10.71 -2.40 12.10
C ARG A 133 12.11 -1.81 12.26
N SER A 134 13.08 -2.24 11.47
CA SER A 134 14.45 -1.71 11.57
C SER A 134 14.53 -0.24 11.18
N ARG A 135 13.64 0.26 10.32
CA ARG A 135 13.60 1.69 9.94
C ARG A 135 12.60 2.52 10.76
N ALA A 136 11.55 1.90 11.29
CA ALA A 136 10.62 2.53 12.23
C ALA A 136 11.26 2.81 13.60
N ALA A 137 12.38 2.15 13.93
CA ALA A 137 13.14 2.42 15.16
C ALA A 137 13.67 3.87 15.26
N HIS A 138 13.74 4.60 14.14
CA HIS A 138 14.13 6.02 14.11
C HIS A 138 12.92 6.98 14.08
N LEU A 139 11.69 6.46 14.15
CA LEU A 139 10.51 7.31 14.24
C LEU A 139 10.39 7.83 15.67
N PRO A 140 10.37 9.16 15.89
CA PRO A 140 10.12 9.70 17.21
C PRO A 140 8.68 9.35 17.58
N TYR A 141 8.51 8.31 18.40
CA TYR A 141 7.27 8.11 19.12
C TYR A 141 7.32 9.02 20.34
N PRO A 142 6.32 9.89 20.55
CA PRO A 142 6.15 10.49 21.87
C PRO A 142 5.97 9.32 22.84
N ASP A 143 6.73 9.32 23.93
CA ASP A 143 6.51 8.35 24.99
C ASP A 143 5.07 8.52 25.56
N ARG A 144 4.62 7.59 26.41
CA ARG A 144 3.30 7.71 27.05
C ARG A 144 3.11 9.00 27.87
N SER A 145 4.18 9.77 28.12
CA SER A 145 4.16 11.07 28.80
C SER A 145 4.06 12.26 27.84
N GLY A 146 3.98 12.02 26.53
CA GLY A 146 3.92 13.08 25.50
C GLY A 146 5.28 13.74 25.22
N ARG A 147 6.39 13.16 25.70
CA ARG A 147 7.72 13.70 25.43
C ARG A 147 8.32 13.03 24.20
N THR A 148 8.69 13.84 23.23
CA THR A 148 9.45 13.41 22.06
C THR A 148 10.90 13.19 22.49
N THR A 149 11.37 11.95 22.54
CA THR A 149 12.82 11.69 22.67
C THR A 149 13.48 11.94 21.32
N ALA A 150 14.37 12.93 21.27
CA ALA A 150 15.27 13.12 20.14
C ALA A 150 16.18 11.87 20.03
N ALA A 151 16.26 11.31 18.82
CA ALA A 151 17.26 10.31 18.47
C ALA A 151 18.62 10.98 18.24
#